data_AF-A0A1B6MUU5-F1
#
_entry.id   AF-A0A1B6MUU5-F1
#
_cell.length_a   1.000
_cell.length_b   1.000
_cell.length_c   1.000
_cell.angle_alpha   90.00
_cell.angle_beta   90.00
_cell.angle_gamma   90.00
#
_symmetry.space_group_name_H-M   'P 1'
#
loop_
_entity.id
_entity.type
_entity.pdbx_description
1 polymer ?
#
loop_
_entity_poly.entity_id
_entity_poly.type
_entity_poly.pdbx_seq_one_letter_code
_entity_poly.pdbx_strand_id
1 'polypeptide(L)'
;RATTAMSLCLVLLIVFVQTIAATQKNALTTEEDFSTVINRLDFIDKTLMIKEVFKGPEKILITVPHRSGKSIIADMIARFVEIEVDEEGLPKTKQFNRLVNDTGNYKLFSLNMLKILKHKYI
;
A
#
# COMPACT_ATOMS: atom_id res chain seq x y z
N ARG A 1 11.55 48.34 -12.57
CA ARG A 1 12.20 47.19 -11.87
C ARG A 1 11.29 46.54 -10.82
N ALA A 2 10.49 47.29 -10.05
CA ALA A 2 9.54 46.69 -9.09
C ALA A 2 8.33 45.98 -9.73
N THR A 3 7.83 46.49 -10.86
CA THR A 3 6.66 45.94 -11.58
C THR A 3 6.89 44.55 -12.16
N THR A 4 8.11 44.27 -12.64
CA THR A 4 8.48 42.96 -13.19
C THR A 4 8.62 41.88 -12.11
N ALA A 5 9.12 42.25 -10.93
CA ALA A 5 9.24 41.33 -9.79
C ALA A 5 7.86 40.96 -9.20
N MET A 6 6.95 41.93 -9.10
CA MET A 6 5.57 41.70 -8.66
C MET A 6 4.80 40.80 -9.63
N SER A 7 4.97 41.01 -10.94
CA SER A 7 4.36 40.17 -11.98
C SER A 7 4.89 38.72 -11.93
N LEU A 8 6.20 38.53 -11.75
CA LEU A 8 6.81 37.21 -11.62
C LEU A 8 6.29 36.46 -10.38
N CYS A 9 6.13 37.16 -9.26
CA CYS A 9 5.62 36.56 -8.02
C CYS A 9 4.16 36.09 -8.17
N LEU A 10 3.32 36.87 -8.86
CA LEU A 10 1.94 36.49 -9.15
C LEU A 10 1.88 35.24 -10.05
N VAL A 11 2.73 35.17 -11.07
CA VAL A 11 2.83 33.98 -11.94
C VAL A 11 3.28 32.75 -11.15
N LEU A 12 4.27 32.88 -10.27
CA LEU A 12 4.74 31.78 -9.42
C LEU A 12 3.66 31.29 -8.45
N LEU A 13 2.88 32.19 -7.86
CA LEU A 13 1.74 31.84 -7.00
C LEU A 13 0.65 31.09 -7.79
N ILE A 14 0.35 31.52 -9.01
CA ILE A 14 -0.64 30.85 -9.87
C ILE A 14 -0.17 29.44 -10.24
N VAL A 15 1.10 29.28 -10.62
CA VAL A 15 1.68 27.95 -10.92
C VAL A 15 1.66 27.04 -9.69
N PHE A 16 1.96 27.59 -8.50
CA PHE A 16 1.92 26.85 -7.24
C PHE A 16 0.50 26.42 -6.84
N VAL A 17 -0.50 27.27 -7.07
CA VAL A 17 -1.92 26.92 -6.82
C VAL A 17 -2.40 25.85 -7.81
N GLN A 18 -1.97 25.92 -9.08
CA GLN A 18 -2.30 24.93 -10.09
C GLN A 18 -1.69 23.55 -9.79
N THR A 19 -0.45 23.49 -9.28
CA THR A 19 0.16 22.22 -8.88
C THR A 19 -0.55 21.60 -7.66
N ILE A 20 -0.97 22.40 -6.68
CA ILE A 20 -1.77 21.91 -5.54
C ILE A 20 -3.12 21.35 -6.02
N ALA A 21 -3.81 22.04 -6.93
CA ALA A 21 -5.11 21.61 -7.44
C ALA A 21 -5.02 20.32 -8.29
N ALA A 22 -3.94 20.14 -9.07
CA ALA A 22 -3.68 18.90 -9.81
C ALA A 22 -3.44 17.71 -8.87
N THR A 23 -2.90 17.95 -7.67
CA THR A 23 -2.60 16.91 -6.67
C THR A 23 -3.86 16.34 -6.01
N GLN A 24 -4.99 17.05 -6.04
CA GLN A 24 -6.26 16.63 -5.43
C GLN A 24 -7.10 15.66 -6.31
N LYS A 25 -6.70 15.40 -7.56
CA LYS A 25 -7.52 14.61 -8.51
C LYS A 25 -7.44 13.08 -8.37
N ASN A 26 -6.67 12.55 -7.42
CA ASN A 26 -6.48 11.10 -7.26
C ASN A 26 -7.32 10.46 -6.13
N ALA A 27 -8.35 11.15 -5.64
CA ALA A 27 -9.22 10.60 -4.60
C ALA A 27 -10.28 9.66 -5.19
N LEU A 28 -10.21 8.37 -4.80
CA LEU A 28 -11.18 7.30 -5.06
C LEU A 28 -11.25 6.75 -6.52
N THR A 29 -10.18 6.08 -6.94
CA THR A 29 -10.28 5.04 -7.99
C THR A 29 -10.84 3.74 -7.40
N THR A 30 -11.65 3.03 -8.17
CA THR A 30 -12.41 1.83 -7.73
C THR A 30 -11.68 0.51 -7.90
N GLU A 31 -10.55 0.51 -8.61
CA GLU A 31 -9.84 -0.70 -9.05
C GLU A 31 -8.35 -0.56 -8.75
N GLU A 32 -8.00 -0.63 -7.47
CA GLU A 32 -6.59 -0.68 -7.08
C GLU A 32 -6.32 -1.91 -6.23
N ASP A 33 -5.12 -2.44 -6.38
CA ASP A 33 -4.61 -3.55 -5.62
C ASP A 33 -3.85 -3.05 -4.38
N PHE A 34 -3.53 -3.95 -3.45
CA PHE A 34 -2.82 -3.58 -2.24
C PHE A 34 -1.47 -2.92 -2.53
N SER A 35 -0.74 -3.38 -3.56
CA SER A 35 0.57 -2.82 -3.94
C SER A 35 0.54 -1.37 -4.40
N THR A 36 -0.58 -0.92 -4.96
CA THR A 36 -0.77 0.47 -5.39
C THR A 36 -1.26 1.33 -4.24
N VAL A 37 -2.28 0.87 -3.51
CA VAL A 37 -2.89 1.65 -2.43
C VAL A 37 -1.94 1.89 -1.26
N ILE A 38 -1.03 0.95 -0.95
CA ILE A 38 -0.11 1.05 0.20
C ILE A 38 0.78 2.31 0.18
N ASN A 39 1.08 2.83 -1.01
CA ASN A 39 1.95 4.00 -1.20
C ASN A 39 1.20 5.33 -1.12
N ARG A 40 -0.13 5.30 -0.96
CA ARG A 40 -0.95 6.50 -0.92
C ARG A 40 -0.93 7.15 0.46
N LEU A 41 -1.05 8.47 0.48
CA LEU A 41 -1.12 9.26 1.72
C LEU A 41 -2.42 9.02 2.51
N ASP A 42 -3.50 8.62 1.82
CA ASP A 42 -4.80 8.32 2.42
C ASP A 42 -4.97 6.84 2.80
N PHE A 43 -3.92 6.03 2.65
CA PHE A 43 -3.96 4.63 3.05
C PHE A 43 -4.01 4.48 4.57
N ILE A 44 -5.02 3.75 5.02
CA ILE A 44 -5.14 3.35 6.43
C ILE A 44 -4.60 1.93 6.56
N ASP A 45 -3.50 1.77 7.31
CA ASP A 45 -2.90 0.47 7.60
C ASP A 45 -3.88 -0.45 8.37
N LYS A 46 -4.34 -1.50 7.68
CA LYS A 46 -5.22 -2.57 8.21
C LYS A 46 -4.50 -3.91 8.32
N THR A 47 -3.17 -3.95 8.25
CA THR A 47 -2.40 -5.22 8.27
C THR A 47 -2.60 -6.05 9.53
N LEU A 48 -3.05 -5.47 10.64
CA LEU A 48 -3.45 -6.25 11.81
C LEU A 48 -4.61 -7.22 11.54
N MET A 49 -5.41 -7.02 10.49
CA MET A 49 -6.42 -8.01 10.07
C MET A 49 -5.79 -9.34 9.68
N ILE A 50 -4.55 -9.36 9.17
CA ILE A 50 -3.83 -10.60 8.89
C ILE A 50 -3.69 -11.42 10.19
N LYS A 51 -3.30 -10.77 11.30
CA LYS A 51 -3.18 -11.42 12.61
C LYS A 51 -4.50 -12.04 13.06
N GLU A 52 -5.61 -11.34 12.86
CA GLU A 52 -6.94 -11.84 13.22
C GLU A 52 -7.39 -12.99 12.32
N VAL A 53 -6.98 -12.98 11.05
CA VAL A 53 -7.22 -14.11 10.13
C VAL A 53 -6.54 -15.39 10.61
N PHE A 54 -5.29 -15.31 11.04
CA PHE A 54 -4.54 -16.49 11.51
C PHE A 54 -4.90 -16.97 12.92
N LYS A 55 -5.56 -16.13 13.73
CA LYS A 55 -6.08 -16.53 15.05
C LYS A 55 -7.49 -17.10 14.98
N GLY A 56 -8.24 -16.70 13.94
CA GLY A 56 -9.67 -16.95 13.85
C GLY A 56 -10.03 -18.40 13.51
N PRO A 57 -11.34 -18.71 13.51
CA PRO A 57 -11.85 -19.97 12.99
C PRO A 57 -11.59 -20.10 11.47
N GLU A 58 -11.86 -21.27 10.90
CA GLU A 58 -11.67 -21.58 9.47
C GLU A 58 -12.31 -20.55 8.51
N LYS A 59 -13.39 -19.86 8.94
CA LYS A 59 -14.12 -18.87 8.14
C LYS A 59 -14.34 -17.60 8.93
N ILE A 60 -14.10 -16.46 8.29
CA ILE A 60 -14.22 -15.12 8.90
C ILE A 60 -15.16 -14.27 8.06
N LEU A 61 -16.17 -13.69 8.71
CA LEU A 61 -17.08 -12.73 8.11
C LEU A 61 -16.60 -11.30 8.39
N ILE A 62 -16.29 -10.55 7.34
CA ILE A 62 -15.87 -9.14 7.44
C ILE A 62 -17.09 -8.25 7.17
N THR A 63 -17.69 -7.71 8.23
CA THR A 63 -18.82 -6.76 8.13
C THR A 63 -18.32 -5.33 8.13
N VAL A 64 -18.38 -4.66 6.99
CA VAL A 64 -17.87 -3.29 6.83
C VAL A 64 -18.75 -2.45 5.88
N PRO A 65 -18.82 -1.12 6.04
CA PRO A 65 -19.54 -0.24 5.13
C PRO A 65 -19.05 -0.35 3.68
N HIS A 66 -19.87 0.13 2.74
CA HIS A 66 -19.46 0.24 1.34
C HIS A 66 -18.19 1.11 1.19
N ARG A 67 -17.29 0.75 0.25
CA ARG A 67 -15.99 1.42 0.00
C ARG A 67 -14.99 1.46 1.17
N SER A 68 -15.17 0.63 2.19
CA SER A 68 -14.23 0.48 3.31
C SER A 68 -12.90 -0.23 2.97
N GLY A 69 -12.67 -0.64 1.72
CA GLY A 69 -11.47 -1.35 1.31
C GLY A 69 -11.52 -2.87 1.54
N LYS A 70 -12.70 -3.49 1.56
CA LYS A 70 -12.83 -4.97 1.68
C LYS A 70 -12.05 -5.76 0.62
N SER A 71 -12.02 -5.28 -0.63
CA SER A 71 -11.22 -5.90 -1.70
C SER A 71 -9.72 -5.76 -1.43
N ILE A 72 -9.27 -4.60 -0.94
CA ILE A 72 -7.88 -4.37 -0.54
C ILE A 72 -7.49 -5.29 0.62
N ILE A 73 -8.38 -5.51 1.59
CA ILE A 73 -8.13 -6.45 2.69
C ILE A 73 -7.95 -7.87 2.15
N ALA A 74 -8.82 -8.32 1.24
CA ALA A 74 -8.73 -9.64 0.63
C ALA A 74 -7.43 -9.81 -0.18
N ASP A 75 -7.08 -8.82 -1.02
CA ASP A 75 -5.85 -8.81 -1.80
C ASP A 75 -4.60 -8.78 -0.92
N MET A 76 -4.60 -7.97 0.14
CA MET A 76 -3.53 -7.94 1.15
C MET A 76 -3.32 -9.31 1.80
N ILE A 77 -4.40 -10.00 2.20
CA ILE A 77 -4.31 -11.33 2.81
C ILE A 77 -3.80 -12.36 1.79
N ALA A 78 -4.31 -12.32 0.55
CA ALA A 78 -3.85 -13.20 -0.52
C ALA A 78 -2.34 -13.07 -0.75
N ARG A 79 -1.84 -11.84 -0.93
CA ARG A 79 -0.40 -11.56 -1.11
C ARG A 79 0.45 -11.94 0.09
N PHE A 80 -0.10 -11.85 1.31
CA PHE A 80 0.64 -12.21 2.52
C PHE A 80 0.94 -13.71 2.59
N VAL A 81 0.05 -14.56 2.06
CA VAL A 81 0.20 -16.02 2.09
C VAL A 81 0.75 -16.60 0.78
N GLU A 82 0.84 -15.78 -0.25
CA GLU A 82 1.25 -16.18 -1.58
C GLU A 82 2.75 -16.49 -1.65
N ILE A 83 3.06 -17.63 -2.25
CA ILE A 83 4.41 -17.99 -2.68
C ILE A 83 4.57 -17.55 -4.13
N GLU A 84 5.48 -16.60 -4.39
CA GLU A 84 5.79 -16.20 -5.76
C GLU A 84 6.54 -17.31 -6.49
N VAL A 85 6.07 -17.68 -7.67
CA VAL A 85 6.66 -18.73 -8.52
C VAL A 85 7.00 -18.24 -9.93
N ASP A 86 7.94 -18.91 -10.60
CA ASP A 86 8.31 -18.68 -12.00
C ASP A 86 7.40 -19.44 -12.98
N GLU A 87 7.73 -19.41 -14.27
CA GLU A 87 6.93 -20.01 -15.34
C GLU A 87 6.89 -21.54 -15.21
N GLU A 88 7.89 -22.13 -14.55
CA GLU A 88 8.02 -23.54 -14.25
C GLU A 88 7.36 -23.93 -12.91
N GLY A 89 6.80 -22.96 -12.17
CA GLY A 89 6.16 -23.18 -10.88
C GLY A 89 7.13 -23.33 -9.70
N LEU A 90 8.41 -22.99 -9.89
CA LEU A 90 9.41 -23.00 -8.83
C LEU A 90 9.40 -21.67 -8.06
N PRO A 91 9.67 -21.66 -6.74
CA PRO A 91 9.70 -20.44 -5.96
C PRO A 91 10.69 -19.40 -6.51
N LYS A 92 10.23 -18.16 -6.71
CA LYS A 92 11.03 -16.98 -7.11
C LYS A 92 11.88 -16.45 -5.96
N THR A 93 12.73 -17.30 -5.40
CA THR A 93 13.69 -16.92 -4.35
C THR A 93 15.05 -17.54 -4.63
N LYS A 94 16.11 -16.80 -4.29
CA LYS A 94 17.49 -17.29 -4.33
C LYS A 94 17.89 -17.97 -3.02
N GLN A 95 16.99 -18.03 -2.05
CA GLN A 95 17.27 -18.50 -0.71
C GLN A 95 16.88 -19.96 -0.54
N PHE A 96 17.90 -20.79 -0.33
CA PHE A 96 17.74 -22.21 -0.02
C PHE A 96 17.95 -22.44 1.47
N ASN A 97 17.01 -23.10 2.13
CA ASN A 97 17.04 -23.40 3.58
C ASN A 97 17.24 -22.17 4.47
N ARG A 98 16.74 -20.99 4.04
CA ARG A 98 16.83 -19.72 4.78
C ARG A 98 15.49 -18.99 4.71
N LEU A 99 15.32 -17.98 5.57
CA LEU A 99 14.15 -17.11 5.59
C LEU A 99 14.04 -16.30 4.30
N VAL A 100 12.99 -16.55 3.51
CA VAL A 100 12.65 -15.83 2.27
C VAL A 100 12.49 -14.34 2.55
N ASN A 101 13.37 -13.51 1.98
CA ASN A 101 13.35 -12.05 2.13
C ASN A 101 13.61 -11.26 0.83
N ASP A 102 13.64 -11.95 -0.31
CA ASP A 102 14.02 -11.40 -1.61
C ASP A 102 12.87 -11.28 -2.61
N THR A 103 11.71 -11.87 -2.32
CA THR A 103 10.49 -11.82 -3.16
C THR A 103 9.84 -10.44 -3.19
N GLY A 104 8.99 -10.20 -4.20
CA GLY A 104 8.22 -8.96 -4.34
C GLY A 104 7.26 -8.75 -3.16
N ASN A 105 6.51 -9.78 -2.79
CA ASN A 105 5.56 -9.79 -1.68
C ASN A 105 6.30 -9.54 -0.35
N TYR A 106 7.45 -10.18 -0.10
CA TYR A 106 8.21 -9.88 1.12
C TYR A 106 8.61 -8.40 1.18
N LYS A 107 9.12 -7.83 0.08
CA LYS A 107 9.47 -6.41 -0.02
C LYS A 107 8.27 -5.50 0.14
N LEU A 108 7.11 -5.89 -0.40
CA LEU A 108 5.85 -5.16 -0.28
C LEU A 108 5.46 -4.99 1.20
N PHE A 109 5.63 -6.01 2.04
CA PHE A 109 5.32 -5.85 3.47
C PHE A 109 6.46 -5.21 4.29
N SER A 110 7.71 -5.48 3.93
CA SER A 110 8.89 -5.02 4.71
C SER A 110 9.28 -3.57 4.49
N LEU A 111 9.04 -3.02 3.30
CA LEU A 111 9.47 -1.67 2.95
C LEU A 111 8.42 -0.58 3.26
N ASN A 112 7.17 -0.97 3.52
CA ASN A 112 6.03 -0.05 3.63
C ASN A 112 5.65 0.33 5.08
N MET A 113 6.59 0.24 6.04
CA MET A 113 6.40 0.66 7.45
C MET A 113 5.13 0.12 8.15
N LEU A 114 4.65 -1.05 7.73
CA LEU A 114 3.41 -1.66 8.21
C LEU A 114 3.53 -2.11 9.68
N LYS A 115 2.43 -2.06 10.43
CA LYS A 115 2.40 -2.43 11.85
C LYS A 115 2.67 -3.91 12.13
N ILE A 116 2.49 -4.79 11.13
CA ILE A 116 2.68 -6.24 11.28
C ILE A 116 4.10 -6.65 11.72
N LEU A 117 5.12 -5.85 11.40
CA LEU A 117 6.53 -6.16 11.72
C LEU A 117 7.01 -5.64 13.08
N LYS A 118 6.19 -4.85 13.79
CA LYS A 118 6.58 -4.25 15.09
C LYS A 118 6.45 -5.21 16.27
N HIS A 119 5.88 -6.40 16.07
CA HIS A 119 5.69 -7.38 17.14
C HIS A 119 6.89 -8.33 17.24
N LYS A 120 8.04 -7.80 17.66
CA LYS A 120 9.24 -8.58 17.99
C LYS A 120 9.74 -8.34 19.43
N TYR A 121 8.81 -8.08 20.33
CA TYR A 121 9.02 -8.09 21.77
C TYR A 121 7.86 -8.85 22.44
N ILE A 122 8.01 -10.17 22.55
CA ILE A 122 7.53 -10.98 23.67
C ILE A 122 8.69 -11.91 24.01
#